data_AF-A0A7V7VGJ3-F1
#
_entry.id   AF-A0A7V7VGJ3-F1
#
_cell.length_a   1.000
_cell.length_b   1.000
_cell.length_c   1.000
_cell.angle_alpha   90.00
_cell.angle_beta   90.00
_cell.angle_gamma   90.00
#
_symmetry.space_group_name_H-M   'P 1'
#
loop_
_entity.id
_entity.type
_entity.pdbx_description
1 polymer ?
#
loop_
_entity_poly.entity_id
_entity_poly.type
_entity_poly.pdbx_seq_one_letter_code
_entity_poly.pdbx_strand_id
1 'polypeptide(L)' 'MNLYILLLFLGGPLILAIGNLVLGPIFNKTIPFHIQVRSFFIGSVVYLLGATALYYLILQYQF' A
#
# COMPACT_ATOMS: atom_id res chain seq x y z
N MET A 1 -4.90 -16.12 -12.09
CA MET A 1 -4.64 -15.08 -11.08
C MET A 1 -5.10 -15.61 -9.74
N ASN A 2 -4.19 -15.87 -8.80
CA ASN A 2 -4.54 -16.40 -7.48
C ASN A 2 -5.06 -15.26 -6.58
N LEU A 3 -6.15 -15.50 -5.84
CA LEU A 3 -6.73 -14.53 -4.89
C LEU A 3 -5.69 -14.05 -3.87
N TYR A 4 -4.77 -14.93 -3.44
CA TYR A 4 -3.70 -14.57 -2.51
C TYR A 4 -2.70 -13.57 -3.10
N ILE A 5 -2.35 -13.70 -4.39
CA ILE A 5 -1.49 -12.75 -5.08
C ILE A 5 -2.21 -11.41 -5.22
N LEU A 6 -3.51 -11.45 -5.53
CA LEU A 6 -4.32 -10.24 -5.62
C LEU A 6 -4.41 -9.51 -4.27
N LEU A 7 -4.59 -10.24 -3.17
CA LEU A 7 -4.54 -9.71 -1.81
C LEU A 7 -3.16 -9.16 -1.43
N LEU A 8 -2.06 -9.76 -1.89
CA LEU A 8 -0.72 -9.23 -1.68
C LEU A 8 -0.57 -7.83 -2.32
N PHE A 9 -1.01 -7.67 -3.58
CA PHE A 9 -0.87 -6.38 -4.26
C PHE A 9 -1.87 -5.31 -3.79
N LEU A 10 -3.06 -5.70 -3.34
CA LEU A 10 -4.11 -4.76 -2.89
C LEU A 10 -4.09 -4.49 -1.39
N GLY A 11 -3.64 -5.43 -0.57
CA GLY A 11 -3.71 -5.36 0.89
C GLY A 11 -2.93 -4.17 1.44
N GLY A 12 -1.66 -4.03 1.04
CA GLY A 12 -0.83 -2.89 1.45
C GLY A 12 -1.42 -1.54 1.08
N PRO A 13 -1.75 -1.28 -0.20
CA PRO A 13 -2.38 -0.04 -0.62
C PRO A 13 -3.69 0.26 0.11
N LEU A 14 -4.54 -0.74 0.38
CA LEU A 14 -5.78 -0.55 1.14
C LEU A 14 -5.49 -0.09 2.58
N ILE A 15 -4.54 -0.73 3.26
CA ILE A 15 -4.14 -0.33 4.62
C ILE A 15 -3.56 1.08 4.62
N LEU A 16 -2.70 1.40 3.65
CA LEU A 16 -2.10 2.73 3.50
C LEU A 16 -3.14 3.81 3.18
N ALA A 17 -4.16 3.48 2.38
CA ALA A 17 -5.27 4.38 2.08
C ALA A 17 -6.08 4.69 3.34
N ILE A 18 -6.43 3.67 4.13
CA ILE A 18 -7.14 3.88 5.40
C ILE A 18 -6.29 4.72 6.35
N GLY A 19 -5.01 4.40 6.51
CA GLY A 19 -4.10 5.13 7.40
C GLY A 19 -3.92 6.60 7.02
N ASN A 20 -3.59 6.88 5.75
CA ASN A 20 -3.22 8.24 5.31
C ASN A 20 -4.41 9.07 4.81
N LEU A 21 -5.46 8.46 4.27
CA LEU A 21 -6.58 9.23 3.67
C LEU A 21 -7.79 9.32 4.61
N VAL A 22 -7.90 8.42 5.59
CA VAL A 22 -9.04 8.37 6.52
C VAL A 22 -8.59 8.67 7.95
N LEU A 23 -7.75 7.82 8.54
CA LEU A 23 -7.36 7.95 9.95
C LEU A 23 -6.47 9.18 10.17
N GLY A 24 -5.48 9.40 9.33
CA GLY A 24 -4.55 10.51 9.47
C GLY A 24 -5.22 11.89 9.46
N PRO A 25 -6.19 12.19 8.55
CA PRO A 25 -6.91 13.47 8.58
C PRO A 25 -7.86 13.59 9.77
N ILE A 26 -8.43 12.47 10.24
CA ILE A 26 -9.33 12.43 11.39
C ILE A 26 -8.56 12.71 12.69
N PHE A 27 -7.43 12.05 12.91
CA PHE A 27 -6.66 12.14 14.15
C PHE A 27 -5.68 13.31 14.17
N ASN A 28 -5.18 13.75 13.03
CA ASN A 28 -4.19 14.82 12.96
C ASN A 28 -4.57 15.91 11.96
N LYS A 29 -5.42 16.84 12.42
CA LYS A 29 -5.90 18.00 11.64
C LYS A 29 -4.81 19.03 11.31
N THR A 30 -3.64 18.94 11.93
CA THR A 30 -2.53 19.87 11.67
C THR A 30 -1.80 19.55 10.37
N ILE A 31 -1.82 18.29 9.92
CA ILE A 31 -1.15 17.87 8.69
C ILE A 31 -2.09 18.13 7.51
N PRO A 32 -1.70 18.98 6.55
CA PRO A 32 -2.50 19.22 5.35
C PRO A 32 -2.79 17.94 4.57
N PHE A 33 -4.01 17.80 4.05
CA PHE A 33 -4.45 16.61 3.34
C PHE A 33 -3.54 16.25 2.15
N HIS A 34 -3.00 17.24 1.42
CA HIS A 34 -2.10 16.99 0.30
C HIS A 34 -0.80 16.27 0.71
N ILE A 35 -0.32 16.46 1.94
CA ILE A 35 0.84 15.74 2.48
C ILE A 35 0.47 14.27 2.72
N GLN A 36 -0.73 14.02 3.25
CA GLN A 36 -1.19 12.66 3.49
C GLN A 36 -1.46 11.90 2.18
N VAL A 37 -1.97 12.59 1.16
CA VAL A 37 -2.09 12.05 -0.21
C VAL A 37 -0.72 11.70 -0.78
N ARG A 38 0.29 12.57 -0.65
CA ARG A 38 1.67 12.25 -1.07
C ARG A 38 2.24 11.06 -0.31
N SER A 39 2.03 10.99 1.00
CA SER A 39 2.43 9.86 1.85
C SER A 39 1.79 8.55 1.36
N PHE A 40 0.49 8.57 1.05
CA PHE A 40 -0.21 7.43 0.48
C PHE A 40 0.42 6.96 -0.85
N PHE A 41 0.67 7.88 -1.78
CA PHE A 41 1.25 7.53 -3.08
C PHE A 41 2.66 6.97 -2.95
N ILE A 42 3.54 7.65 -2.21
CA ILE A 42 4.93 7.21 -2.01
C ILE A 42 4.94 5.84 -1.31
N GLY A 43 4.18 5.70 -0.22
CA GLY A 43 4.08 4.44 0.52
C GLY A 43 3.55 3.29 -0.35
N SER A 44 2.54 3.56 -1.18
CA SER A 44 1.97 2.55 -2.08
C SER A 44 2.96 2.13 -3.17
N VAL A 45 3.70 3.07 -3.76
CA VAL A 45 4.75 2.76 -4.74
C VAL A 45 5.83 1.89 -4.11
N VAL A 46 6.34 2.28 -2.93
CA VAL A 46 7.37 1.50 -2.22
C VAL A 46 6.86 0.10 -1.89
N TYR A 47 5.63 0.00 -1.38
CA TYR A 47 5.02 -1.29 -1.08
C TYR A 47 4.88 -2.16 -2.34
N LEU A 48 4.38 -1.61 -3.45
CA LEU A 48 4.18 -2.35 -4.69
C LEU A 48 5.50 -2.80 -5.33
N LEU A 49 6.57 -2.02 -5.21
CA LEU A 49 7.91 -2.44 -5.61
C LEU A 49 8.38 -3.64 -4.79
N GLY A 50 8.20 -3.59 -3.46
CA GLY A 50 8.50 -4.71 -2.57
C GLY A 50 7.66 -5.95 -2.87
N ALA A 51 6.36 -5.79 -3.06
CA ALA A 51 5.44 -6.87 -3.42
C ALA A 51 5.81 -7.50 -4.77
N THR A 52 6.18 -6.68 -5.76
CA THR A 52 6.68 -7.13 -7.06
C THR A 52 7.96 -7.95 -6.90
N ALA A 53 8.94 -7.44 -6.15
CA ALA A 53 10.18 -8.15 -5.91
C ALA A 53 9.92 -9.49 -5.19
N LEU A 54 9.08 -9.50 -4.15
CA LEU A 54 8.69 -10.71 -3.43
C LEU A 54 8.00 -11.73 -4.36
N TYR A 55 7.13 -11.24 -5.23
CA TYR A 55 6.42 -12.07 -6.19
C TYR A 55 7.40 -12.77 -7.14
N TYR A 56 8.28 -12.02 -7.81
CA TYR A 56 9.20 -12.58 -8.80
C TYR A 56 10.32 -13.42 -8.19
N LEU A 57 10.83 -13.06 -7.00
CA LEU A 57 11.96 -13.76 -6.39
C LEU A 57 11.55 -15.02 -5.62
N ILE A 58 10.34 -15.06 -5.07
CA ILE A 58 9.93 -16.13 -4.14
C ILE A 58 8.67 -16.83 -4.63
N LEU A 59 7.60 -16.08 -4.89
CA LEU A 59 6.25 -16.65 -5.04
C LEU A 59 5.95 -17.16 -6.45
N GLN A 60 6.64 -16.66 -7.48
CA GLN A 60 6.40 -17.03 -8.89
C GLN A 60 6.59 -18.53 -9.15
N TYR A 61 7.46 -19.20 -8.38
CA TYR A 61 7.74 -20.62 -8.53
C TYR A 61 6.89 -21.52 -7.62
N GLN A 62 6.11 -20.93 -6.71
CA GLN A 62 5.31 -21.64 -5.71
C GLN A 62 3.82 -21.74 -6.07
N PHE A 63 3.35 -20.96 -7.05
CA PHE A 63 1.95 -20.86 -7.46
C PHE A 63 1.82 -20.80 -8.98
#